data_AF-A0A8S3X590-F1
#
_entry.id   AF-A0A8S3X590-F1
#
_cell.length_a   1.000
_cell.length_b   1.000
_cell.length_c   1.000
_cell.angle_alpha   90.00
_cell.angle_beta   90.00
_cell.angle_gamma   90.00
#
_symmetry.space_group_name_H-M   'P 1'
#
loop_
_entity.id
_entity.type
_entity.pdbx_description
1 polymer ?
#
loop_
_entity_poly.entity_id
_entity_poly.type
_entity_poly.pdbx_seq_one_letter_code
_entity_poly.pdbx_strand_id
1 'polypeptide(L)'
;MELRQEIRETIRIEMQQMQSTLQFYSDKFDDYEVKMKSYDIRVKMLENQYNDLINQNKNLKVQHGALEQRITVLEQAQLANQLEICGIAEEENENLTDITSKICDTFKLNPDNIIKAYRKKSFNKKNSKKPQPAAIVIGLREGNRDQLPLRTPIRPAGTLVNRVITKYISVSHSHPTLLICYGNPNLFSKRLAYINMCGVKMAIF
;
A
#
# COMPACT_ATOMS: atom_id res chain seq x y z
N MET A 1 43.29 -89.00 0.75
CA MET A 1 41.97 -88.87 0.07
C MET A 1 41.11 -87.82 0.77
N GLU A 2 41.17 -87.75 2.11
CA GLU A 2 40.46 -86.80 2.99
C GLU A 2 40.66 -85.32 2.62
N LEU A 3 41.91 -84.86 2.40
CA LEU A 3 42.18 -83.46 2.04
C LEU A 3 41.39 -82.97 0.80
N ARG A 4 41.16 -83.85 -0.18
CA ARG A 4 40.37 -83.49 -1.38
C ARG A 4 38.88 -83.36 -1.08
N GLN A 5 38.36 -84.09 -0.10
CA GLN A 5 36.98 -83.98 0.34
C GLN A 5 36.78 -82.71 1.16
N GLU A 6 37.70 -82.41 2.06
CA GLU A 6 37.68 -81.18 2.86
C GLU A 6 37.70 -79.93 1.98
N ILE A 7 38.62 -79.84 1.01
CA ILE A 7 38.66 -78.72 0.06
C ILE A 7 37.35 -78.58 -0.73
N ARG A 8 36.75 -79.69 -1.16
CA ARG A 8 35.46 -79.66 -1.86
C ARG A 8 34.34 -79.13 -0.97
N GLU A 9 34.34 -79.52 0.30
CA GLU A 9 33.33 -79.08 1.26
C GLU A 9 33.48 -77.60 1.59
N THR A 10 34.71 -77.12 1.82
CA THR A 10 34.99 -75.69 2.00
C THR A 10 34.50 -74.88 0.80
N ILE A 11 34.84 -75.30 -0.43
CA ILE A 11 34.38 -74.61 -1.65
C ILE A 11 32.85 -74.59 -1.72
N ARG A 12 32.19 -75.70 -1.38
CA ARG A 12 30.73 -75.79 -1.38
C ARG A 12 30.10 -74.81 -0.40
N ILE A 13 30.63 -74.72 0.82
CA ILE A 13 30.14 -73.81 1.87
C ILE A 13 30.32 -72.35 1.43
N GLU A 14 31.50 -71.98 0.93
CA GLU A 14 31.78 -70.63 0.43
C GLU A 14 30.86 -70.25 -0.74
N MET A 15 30.62 -71.18 -1.67
CA MET A 15 29.67 -70.95 -2.78
C MET A 15 28.25 -70.73 -2.26
N GLN A 16 27.81 -71.48 -1.25
CA GLN A 16 26.49 -71.30 -0.64
C GLN A 16 26.36 -69.96 0.09
N GLN A 17 27.40 -69.55 0.83
CA GLN A 17 27.42 -68.26 1.51
C GLN A 17 27.42 -67.09 0.52
N MET A 18 28.20 -67.20 -0.56
CA MET A 18 28.21 -66.24 -1.65
C MET A 18 26.83 -66.15 -2.32
N GLN A 19 26.19 -67.28 -2.61
CA GLN A 19 24.85 -67.32 -3.20
C GLN A 19 23.81 -66.66 -2.28
N SER A 20 23.86 -66.94 -0.98
CA SER A 20 22.98 -66.31 0.02
C SER A 20 23.17 -64.79 0.07
N THR A 21 24.42 -64.34 0.07
CA THR A 21 24.76 -62.91 0.09
C THR A 21 24.28 -62.20 -1.18
N LEU A 22 24.47 -62.82 -2.35
CA LEU A 22 23.99 -62.29 -3.62
C LEU A 22 22.46 -62.21 -3.66
N GLN A 23 21.76 -63.22 -3.16
CA GLN A 23 20.30 -63.20 -3.06
C GLN A 23 19.82 -62.07 -2.15
N PHE A 24 20.43 -61.92 -0.97
CA PHE A 24 20.11 -60.82 -0.05
C PHE A 24 20.28 -59.45 -0.71
N TYR A 25 21.37 -59.22 -1.45
CA TYR A 25 21.56 -57.96 -2.17
C TYR A 25 20.54 -57.79 -3.29
N SER A 26 20.21 -58.84 -4.03
CA SER A 26 19.17 -58.80 -5.06
C SER A 26 17.82 -58.33 -4.48
N ASP A 27 17.39 -58.92 -3.38
CA ASP A 27 16.14 -58.55 -2.71
C ASP A 27 16.17 -57.08 -2.23
N LYS A 28 17.34 -56.61 -1.75
CA LYS A 28 17.53 -55.21 -1.34
C LYS A 28 17.50 -54.24 -2.52
N PHE A 29 18.00 -54.64 -3.68
CA PHE A 29 17.91 -53.83 -4.90
C PHE A 29 16.44 -53.65 -5.33
N ASP A 30 15.64 -54.71 -5.28
CA ASP A 30 14.20 -54.64 -5.60
C ASP A 30 13.45 -53.74 -4.61
N ASP A 31 13.73 -53.86 -3.30
CA ASP A 31 13.20 -52.98 -2.26
C ASP A 31 13.51 -51.50 -2.56
N TYR A 32 14.74 -51.21 -2.99
CA TYR A 32 15.17 -49.85 -3.32
C TYR A 32 14.53 -49.34 -4.61
N GLU A 33 14.34 -50.19 -5.62
CA GLU A 33 13.65 -49.81 -6.86
C GLU A 33 12.21 -49.37 -6.57
N VAL A 34 11.49 -50.12 -5.73
CA VAL A 34 10.11 -49.77 -5.32
C VAL A 34 10.09 -48.45 -4.56
N LYS A 35 11.01 -48.24 -3.61
CA LYS A 35 11.10 -46.98 -2.86
C LYS A 35 11.43 -45.80 -3.78
N MET A 36 12.34 -45.99 -4.74
CA MET A 36 12.73 -44.96 -5.70
C MET A 36 11.53 -44.55 -6.57
N LYS A 37 10.75 -45.50 -7.07
CA LYS A 37 9.50 -45.23 -7.81
C LYS A 37 8.48 -44.48 -6.96
N SER A 38 8.33 -44.86 -5.69
CA SER A 38 7.44 -44.16 -4.74
C SER A 38 7.87 -42.70 -4.51
N TYR A 39 9.18 -42.45 -4.37
CA TYR A 39 9.70 -41.09 -4.25
C TYR A 39 9.50 -40.27 -5.52
N ASP A 40 9.72 -40.85 -6.71
CA ASP A 40 9.46 -40.16 -7.98
C ASP A 40 8.01 -39.70 -8.13
N ILE A 41 7.05 -40.57 -7.76
CA ILE A 41 5.62 -40.21 -7.74
C ILE A 41 5.37 -39.05 -6.75
N ARG A 42 5.94 -39.13 -5.54
CA ARG A 42 5.76 -38.09 -4.52
C ARG A 42 6.34 -36.75 -4.96
N VAL A 43 7.50 -36.74 -5.62
CA VAL A 43 8.11 -35.52 -6.17
C VAL A 43 7.18 -34.89 -7.19
N LYS A 44 6.67 -35.66 -8.16
CA LYS A 44 5.71 -35.17 -9.16
C LYS A 44 4.44 -34.60 -8.53
N MET A 45 3.91 -35.26 -7.50
CA MET A 45 2.74 -34.74 -6.76
C MET A 45 3.03 -33.39 -6.10
N LEU A 46 4.20 -33.25 -5.46
CA LEU A 46 4.60 -31.99 -4.82
C LEU A 46 4.83 -30.88 -5.83
N GLU A 47 5.43 -31.18 -6.98
CA GLU A 47 5.61 -30.21 -8.08
C GLU A 47 4.26 -29.71 -8.60
N ASN A 48 3.29 -30.60 -8.80
CA ASN A 48 1.94 -30.22 -9.21
C ASN A 48 1.26 -29.31 -8.16
N GLN A 49 1.29 -29.70 -6.89
CA GLN A 49 0.74 -28.89 -5.80
C GLN A 49 1.41 -27.51 -5.71
N TYR A 50 2.74 -27.46 -5.88
CA TYR A 50 3.49 -26.21 -5.87
C TYR A 50 3.05 -25.28 -7.02
N ASN A 51 2.89 -25.82 -8.22
CA ASN A 51 2.42 -25.06 -9.38
C ASN A 51 0.99 -24.54 -9.18
N ASP A 52 0.09 -25.36 -8.63
CA ASP A 52 -1.27 -24.94 -8.30
C ASP A 52 -1.27 -23.78 -7.29
N LEU A 53 -0.43 -23.87 -6.26
CA LEU A 53 -0.30 -22.83 -5.24
C LEU A 53 0.24 -21.52 -5.83
N ILE A 54 1.20 -21.59 -6.75
CA ILE A 54 1.69 -20.42 -7.48
C ILE A 54 0.57 -19.76 -8.27
N ASN A 55 -0.24 -20.56 -8.98
CA ASN A 55 -1.33 -20.04 -9.81
C ASN A 55 -2.41 -19.39 -8.95
N GLN A 56 -2.78 -20.00 -7.83
CA GLN A 56 -3.69 -19.41 -6.85
C GLN A 56 -3.14 -18.09 -6.28
N ASN A 57 -1.86 -18.04 -5.92
CA ASN A 57 -1.23 -16.82 -5.40
C ASN A 57 -1.23 -15.68 -6.44
N LYS A 58 -0.94 -15.99 -7.71
CA LYS A 58 -1.01 -15.01 -8.80
C LYS A 58 -2.44 -14.46 -8.96
N ASN A 59 -3.44 -15.34 -8.96
CA ASN A 59 -4.84 -14.93 -9.07
C ASN A 59 -5.26 -14.03 -7.89
N LEU A 60 -4.92 -14.41 -6.65
CA LEU A 60 -5.21 -13.61 -5.46
C LEU A 60 -4.57 -12.23 -5.51
N LYS A 61 -3.31 -12.11 -5.98
CA LYS A 61 -2.64 -10.82 -6.15
C LYS A 61 -3.36 -9.90 -7.14
N VAL A 62 -3.86 -10.45 -8.26
CA VAL A 62 -4.64 -9.69 -9.24
C VAL A 62 -5.96 -9.21 -8.62
N GLN A 63 -6.67 -10.07 -7.91
CA GLN A 63 -7.91 -9.72 -7.23
C GLN A 63 -7.70 -8.65 -6.15
N HIS A 64 -6.62 -8.78 -5.36
CA HIS A 64 -6.23 -7.79 -4.36
C HIS A 64 -6.00 -6.41 -4.98
N GLY A 65 -5.20 -6.35 -6.06
CA GLY A 65 -4.95 -5.09 -6.76
C GLY A 65 -6.22 -4.44 -7.31
N ALA A 66 -7.16 -5.25 -7.83
CA ALA A 66 -8.46 -4.75 -8.29
C ALA A 66 -9.31 -4.19 -7.13
N LEU A 67 -9.27 -4.82 -5.96
CA LEU A 67 -9.97 -4.32 -4.76
C LEU A 67 -9.35 -3.04 -4.23
N GLU A 68 -8.02 -2.93 -4.17
CA GLU A 68 -7.32 -1.70 -3.77
C GLU A 68 -7.68 -0.53 -4.68
N GLN A 69 -7.74 -0.76 -6.00
CA GLN A 69 -8.20 0.26 -6.95
C GLN A 69 -9.65 0.68 -6.69
N ARG A 70 -10.56 -0.27 -6.43
CA ARG A 70 -11.96 0.04 -6.10
C ARG A 70 -12.09 0.84 -4.82
N ILE A 71 -11.36 0.47 -3.77
CA ILE A 71 -11.31 1.22 -2.50
C ILE A 71 -10.82 2.64 -2.77
N THR A 72 -9.74 2.80 -3.54
CA THR A 72 -9.19 4.11 -3.88
C THR A 72 -10.21 4.99 -4.60
N VAL A 73 -10.95 4.43 -5.57
CA VAL A 73 -12.02 5.15 -6.29
C VAL A 73 -13.15 5.54 -5.34
N LEU A 74 -13.55 4.65 -4.42
CA LEU A 74 -14.59 4.94 -3.44
C LEU A 74 -14.16 6.02 -2.44
N GLU A 75 -12.94 5.96 -1.94
CA GLU A 75 -12.37 6.99 -1.06
C GLU A 75 -12.28 8.35 -1.79
N GLN A 76 -11.84 8.34 -3.05
CA GLN A 76 -11.86 9.51 -3.91
C GLN A 76 -13.26 10.07 -4.09
N ALA A 77 -14.26 9.23 -4.35
CA ALA A 77 -15.65 9.64 -4.48
C ALA A 77 -16.20 10.22 -3.16
N GLN A 78 -15.87 9.64 -2.01
CA GLN A 78 -16.29 10.14 -0.69
C GLN A 78 -15.66 11.50 -0.34
N LEU A 79 -14.43 11.73 -0.78
CA LEU A 79 -13.69 12.99 -0.59
C LEU A 79 -13.98 14.00 -1.71
N ALA A 80 -14.59 13.58 -2.81
CA ALA A 80 -14.84 14.42 -3.98
C ALA A 80 -15.68 15.64 -3.61
N ASN A 81 -16.57 15.57 -2.63
CA ASN A 81 -17.41 16.70 -2.22
C ASN A 81 -16.98 17.35 -0.90
N GLN A 82 -15.76 17.07 -0.41
CA GLN A 82 -15.23 17.64 0.82
C GLN A 82 -14.21 18.74 0.54
N LEU A 83 -14.31 19.84 1.29
CA LEU A 83 -13.35 20.93 1.30
C LEU A 83 -12.67 21.00 2.65
N GLU A 84 -11.33 20.98 2.66
CA GLU A 84 -10.54 21.15 3.87
C GLU A 84 -9.92 22.54 3.87
N ILE A 85 -10.30 23.34 4.87
CA ILE A 85 -9.90 24.73 5.01
C ILE A 85 -8.95 24.84 6.19
N CYS A 86 -7.68 25.10 5.89
CA CYS A 86 -6.63 25.23 6.88
C CYS A 86 -6.33 26.70 7.20
N GLY A 87 -5.70 26.97 8.34
CA GLY A 87 -5.19 28.30 8.68
C GLY A 87 -6.21 29.28 9.28
N ILE A 88 -7.44 28.81 9.57
CA ILE A 88 -8.42 29.57 10.37
C ILE A 88 -8.11 29.33 11.84
N ALA A 89 -7.84 30.40 12.58
CA ALA A 89 -7.58 30.34 14.03
C ALA A 89 -8.72 29.63 14.77
N GLU A 90 -8.39 29.01 15.90
CA GLU A 90 -9.37 28.38 16.78
C GLU A 90 -9.81 29.39 17.83
N GLU A 91 -11.11 29.59 17.96
CA GLU A 91 -11.72 30.42 19.01
C GLU A 91 -12.60 29.56 19.90
N GLU A 92 -12.62 29.85 21.21
CA GLU A 92 -13.52 29.19 22.14
C GLU A 92 -14.97 29.55 21.79
N ASN A 93 -15.82 28.53 21.63
CA ASN A 93 -17.23 28.68 21.24
C ASN A 93 -17.44 29.31 19.84
N GLU A 94 -16.53 29.05 18.89
CA GLU A 94 -16.71 29.50 17.51
C GLU A 94 -18.01 28.97 16.88
N ASN A 95 -18.70 29.83 16.13
CA ASN A 95 -19.83 29.40 15.32
C ASN A 95 -19.35 28.97 13.93
N LEU A 96 -19.20 27.67 13.72
CA LEU A 96 -18.77 27.10 12.44
C LEU A 96 -19.71 27.48 11.29
N THR A 97 -21.02 27.64 11.56
CA THR A 97 -21.99 28.01 10.50
C THR A 97 -21.68 29.39 9.93
N ASP A 98 -21.43 30.39 10.79
CA ASP A 98 -21.07 31.74 10.36
C ASP A 98 -19.75 31.79 9.58
N ILE A 99 -18.75 31.01 10.04
CA ILE A 99 -17.46 30.90 9.35
C ILE A 99 -17.67 30.29 7.96
N THR A 100 -18.43 29.20 7.86
CA THR A 100 -18.72 28.57 6.57
C THR A 100 -19.55 29.44 5.63
N SER A 101 -20.48 30.24 6.14
CA SER A 101 -21.25 31.20 5.34
C SER A 101 -20.35 32.27 4.73
N LYS A 102 -19.46 32.89 5.52
CA LYS A 102 -18.47 33.87 5.01
C LYS A 102 -17.55 33.27 3.94
N ILE A 103 -17.18 32.02 4.12
CA ILE A 103 -16.37 31.27 3.15
C ILE A 103 -17.17 31.04 1.86
N CYS A 104 -18.44 30.64 1.96
CA CYS A 104 -19.33 30.47 0.82
C CYS A 104 -19.49 31.78 0.04
N ASP A 105 -19.72 32.90 0.73
CA ASP A 105 -19.81 34.22 0.11
C ASP A 105 -18.52 34.57 -0.66
N THR A 106 -17.36 34.27 -0.07
CA THR A 106 -16.05 34.51 -0.69
C THR A 106 -15.87 33.68 -1.97
N PHE A 107 -16.34 32.42 -1.97
CA PHE A 107 -16.25 31.53 -3.11
C PHE A 107 -17.46 31.60 -4.05
N LYS A 108 -18.44 32.46 -3.77
CA LYS A 108 -19.72 32.56 -4.48
C LYS A 108 -20.49 31.22 -4.54
N LEU A 109 -20.41 30.44 -3.47
CA LEU A 109 -21.18 29.20 -3.29
C LEU A 109 -22.49 29.50 -2.57
N ASN A 110 -23.56 28.77 -2.92
CA ASN A 110 -24.80 28.83 -2.15
C ASN A 110 -24.62 28.12 -0.79
N PRO A 111 -24.86 28.77 0.36
CA PRO A 111 -24.76 28.14 1.68
C PRO A 111 -25.68 26.93 1.86
N ASP A 112 -26.82 26.86 1.15
CA ASP A 112 -27.76 25.72 1.20
C ASP A 112 -27.15 24.39 0.69
N ASN A 113 -26.04 24.48 -0.05
CA ASN A 113 -25.31 23.33 -0.54
C ASN A 113 -24.39 22.71 0.51
N ILE A 114 -24.21 23.33 1.67
CA ILE A 114 -23.44 22.76 2.78
C ILE A 114 -24.30 21.70 3.48
N ILE A 115 -23.83 20.45 3.44
CA ILE A 115 -24.46 19.33 4.16
C ILE A 115 -23.96 19.28 5.60
N LYS A 116 -22.65 19.45 5.78
CA LYS A 116 -21.99 19.36 7.09
C LYS A 116 -20.77 20.25 7.16
N ALA A 117 -20.52 20.81 8.33
CA ALA A 117 -19.31 21.55 8.65
C ALA A 117 -18.83 21.12 10.04
N TYR A 118 -17.55 20.74 10.15
CA TYR A 118 -16.96 20.38 11.43
C TYR A 118 -15.46 20.65 11.43
N ARG A 119 -14.90 20.97 12.60
CA ARG A 119 -13.45 21.07 12.76
C ARG A 119 -12.86 19.66 12.94
N LYS A 120 -11.83 19.35 12.17
CA LYS A 120 -11.09 18.09 12.27
C LYS A 120 -10.37 18.08 13.63
N LYS A 121 -10.34 16.95 14.33
CA LYS A 121 -9.55 16.86 15.56
C LYS A 121 -8.07 16.97 15.20
N SER A 122 -7.39 17.99 15.73
CA SER A 122 -5.92 18.05 15.64
C SER A 122 -5.33 16.94 16.50
N PHE A 123 -4.57 16.04 15.88
CA PHE A 123 -3.68 15.18 16.62
C PHE A 123 -2.47 16.02 17.02
N ASN A 124 -2.60 16.78 18.11
CA ASN A 124 -1.51 17.56 18.68
C ASN A 124 -0.34 16.61 19.00
N LYS A 125 0.63 16.53 18.09
CA LYS A 125 1.92 15.91 18.37
C LYS A 125 2.57 16.79 19.43
N LYS A 126 2.70 16.26 20.65
CA LYS A 126 3.31 16.93 21.81
C LYS A 126 4.70 17.57 21.54
N ASN A 127 5.33 17.25 20.41
CA ASN A 127 6.67 17.70 20.03
C ASN A 127 6.71 18.71 18.86
N SER A 128 5.59 19.18 18.30
CA SER A 128 5.63 20.20 17.24
C SER A 128 5.84 21.59 17.84
N LYS A 129 6.95 22.25 17.48
CA LYS A 129 7.35 23.58 17.96
C LYS A 129 6.35 24.72 17.69
N LYS A 130 5.30 24.49 16.88
CA LYS A 130 4.22 25.43 16.63
C LYS A 130 2.89 24.67 16.50
N PRO A 131 1.89 24.91 17.36
CA PRO A 131 0.56 24.37 17.16
C PRO A 131 -0.02 24.98 15.87
N GLN A 132 -0.46 24.14 14.94
CA GLN A 132 -1.24 24.58 13.79
C GLN A 132 -2.72 24.45 14.14
N PRO A 133 -3.56 25.44 13.80
CA PRO A 133 -5.00 25.32 14.00
C PRO A 133 -5.53 24.18 13.14
N ALA A 134 -6.47 23.41 13.70
CA ALA A 134 -7.07 22.29 13.03
C ALA A 134 -7.93 22.75 11.86
N ALA A 135 -7.97 21.95 10.80
CA ALA A 135 -8.70 22.31 9.60
C ALA A 135 -10.22 22.22 9.79
N ILE A 136 -10.98 23.10 9.15
CA ILE A 136 -12.43 23.00 9.03
C ILE A 136 -12.76 22.18 7.78
N VAL A 137 -13.54 21.12 7.94
CA VAL A 137 -14.01 20.27 6.85
C VAL A 137 -15.45 20.63 6.53
N ILE A 138 -15.70 21.00 5.27
CA ILE A 138 -17.03 21.29 4.74
C ILE A 138 -17.41 20.21 3.75
N GLY A 139 -18.52 19.51 3.99
CA GLY A 139 -19.14 18.59 3.04
C GLY A 139 -20.20 19.31 2.22
N LEU A 140 -20.03 19.31 0.90
CA LEU A 140 -20.95 19.91 -0.05
C LEU A 140 -21.88 18.85 -0.67
N ARG A 141 -23.02 19.30 -1.20
CA ARG A 141 -23.83 18.51 -2.13
C ARG A 141 -23.06 18.21 -3.41
N GLU A 142 -23.35 17.07 -4.01
CA GLU A 142 -22.71 16.57 -5.22
C GLU A 142 -22.72 17.60 -6.36
N GLY A 143 -21.60 17.72 -7.08
CA GLY A 143 -21.43 18.63 -8.22
C GLY A 143 -21.18 20.11 -7.87
N ASN A 144 -21.25 20.52 -6.60
CA ASN A 144 -21.01 21.93 -6.23
C ASN A 144 -19.53 22.27 -6.01
N ARG A 145 -18.66 21.26 -5.82
CA ARG A 145 -17.22 21.52 -5.70
C ARG A 145 -16.62 22.00 -7.01
N ASP A 146 -17.08 21.50 -8.15
CA ASP A 146 -16.53 21.83 -9.47
C ASP A 146 -16.83 23.27 -9.89
N GLN A 147 -17.81 23.92 -9.24
CA GLN A 147 -18.11 25.34 -9.41
C GLN A 147 -17.05 26.23 -8.74
N LEU A 148 -16.21 25.68 -7.86
CA LEU A 148 -15.10 26.43 -7.31
C LEU A 148 -14.13 26.79 -8.43
N PRO A 149 -13.75 28.07 -8.54
CA PRO A 149 -12.80 28.48 -9.55
C PRO A 149 -11.47 27.76 -9.29
N LEU A 150 -11.09 26.86 -10.22
CA LEU A 150 -9.87 26.04 -10.16
C LEU A 150 -8.60 26.87 -9.96
N ARG A 151 -8.64 28.16 -10.29
CA ARG A 151 -7.61 29.16 -9.99
C ARG A 151 -8.27 30.53 -9.82
N THR A 152 -8.43 31.00 -8.59
CA THR A 152 -8.48 32.44 -8.36
C THR A 152 -7.05 32.93 -8.15
N PRO A 153 -6.44 33.66 -9.12
CA PRO A 153 -5.33 34.53 -8.77
C PRO A 153 -5.89 35.51 -7.74
N ILE A 154 -5.43 35.41 -6.49
CA ILE A 154 -5.80 36.39 -5.46
C ILE A 154 -5.27 37.73 -5.97
N ARG A 155 -6.16 38.64 -6.36
CA ARG A 155 -5.77 40.01 -6.67
C ARG A 155 -5.11 40.59 -5.41
N PRO A 156 -3.90 41.16 -5.49
CA PRO A 156 -3.35 41.90 -4.36
C PRO A 156 -4.26 43.11 -4.14
N ALA A 157 -5.13 43.02 -3.14
CA ALA A 157 -5.87 44.19 -2.68
C ALA A 157 -4.83 45.13 -2.07
N GLY A 158 -4.50 46.19 -2.81
CA GLY A 158 -3.58 47.23 -2.37
C GLY A 158 -4.14 47.93 -1.14
N THR A 159 -3.71 47.52 0.04
CA THR A 159 -3.46 48.40 1.18
C THR A 159 -2.38 47.74 2.04
N LEU A 160 -1.33 48.50 2.31
CA LEU A 160 -0.08 48.11 2.93
C LEU A 160 -0.26 47.39 4.28
N VAL A 161 -0.16 46.06 4.29
CA VAL A 161 0.62 45.33 5.33
C VAL A 161 1.26 44.11 4.66
N ASN A 162 2.59 44.10 4.68
CA ASN A 162 3.45 43.00 4.24
C ASN A 162 2.95 41.61 4.69
N ARG A 163 2.55 40.78 3.72
CA ARG A 163 2.92 39.36 3.61
C ARG A 163 2.30 38.80 2.32
N VAL A 164 3.13 38.68 1.29
CA VAL A 164 2.87 37.82 0.12
C VAL A 164 2.50 36.45 0.67
N ILE A 165 1.42 35.81 0.20
CA ILE A 165 1.12 34.39 0.46
C ILE A 165 0.88 33.76 -0.90
N THR A 166 1.88 33.05 -1.42
CA THR A 166 1.74 32.30 -2.66
C THR A 166 0.97 31.01 -2.35
N LYS A 167 -0.23 30.86 -2.91
CA LYS A 167 -1.03 29.63 -2.78
C LYS A 167 -0.48 28.55 -3.71
N TYR A 168 -0.20 27.38 -3.17
CA TYR A 168 0.06 26.17 -3.95
C TYR A 168 -1.12 25.21 -3.78
N ILE A 169 -1.69 24.79 -4.90
CA ILE A 169 -2.63 23.67 -4.97
C ILE A 169 -1.78 22.44 -5.32
N SER A 170 -1.51 21.57 -4.36
CA SER A 170 -0.93 20.26 -4.63
C SER A 170 -2.03 19.21 -4.50
N VAL A 171 -2.41 18.58 -5.60
CA VAL A 171 -3.24 17.38 -5.59
C VAL A 171 -2.31 16.20 -5.32
N SER A 172 -2.34 15.71 -4.08
CA SER A 172 -1.65 14.48 -3.73
C SER A 172 -2.35 13.30 -4.41
N HIS A 173 -1.59 12.46 -5.14
CA HIS A 173 -2.13 11.22 -5.71
C HIS A 173 -2.35 10.13 -4.63
N SER A 174 -1.82 10.31 -3.41
CA SER A 174 -2.08 9.39 -2.29
C SER A 174 -3.32 9.79 -1.46
N HIS A 175 -3.73 11.07 -1.47
CA HIS A 175 -4.95 11.56 -0.81
C HIS A 175 -5.59 12.69 -1.65
N PRO A 176 -6.78 12.49 -2.23
CA PRO A 176 -7.47 13.42 -3.14
C PRO A 176 -8.14 14.59 -2.39
N THR A 177 -7.49 15.14 -1.37
CA THR A 177 -7.98 16.29 -0.64
C THR A 177 -7.38 17.55 -1.25
N LEU A 178 -8.23 18.51 -1.63
CA LEU A 178 -7.75 19.83 -2.02
C LEU A 178 -7.29 20.56 -0.75
N LEU A 179 -5.98 20.63 -0.56
CA LEU A 179 -5.38 21.33 0.57
C LEU A 179 -5.18 22.81 0.20
N ILE A 180 -5.92 23.71 0.85
CA ILE A 180 -5.71 25.16 0.74
C ILE A 180 -4.90 25.62 1.96
N CYS A 181 -3.59 25.79 1.79
CA CYS A 181 -2.70 26.29 2.83
C CYS A 181 -2.60 27.82 2.81
N TYR A 182 -2.69 28.45 3.99
CA TYR A 182 -2.31 29.85 4.21
C TYR A 182 -1.02 29.89 5.04
N GLY A 183 0.07 30.46 4.51
CA GLY A 183 1.36 30.49 5.18
C GLY A 183 2.34 31.52 4.61
N ASN A 184 3.22 32.04 5.47
CA ASN A 184 4.24 33.02 5.11
C ASN A 184 5.32 32.39 4.19
N PRO A 185 5.54 32.89 2.96
CA PRO A 185 6.44 32.31 1.96
C PRO A 185 7.91 32.37 2.39
N ASN A 186 8.27 33.25 3.31
CA ASN A 186 9.65 33.38 3.79
C ASN A 186 10.09 32.24 4.74
N LEU A 187 9.19 31.32 5.09
CA LEU A 187 9.48 30.13 5.91
C LEU A 187 9.65 28.84 5.09
N PHE A 188 9.40 28.87 3.77
CA PHE A 188 9.75 27.78 2.86
C PHE A 188 11.22 27.87 2.46
N SER A 189 12.11 27.64 3.43
CA SER A 189 13.53 27.43 3.16
C SER A 189 13.71 26.17 2.31
N LYS A 190 14.14 26.36 1.06
CA LYS A 190 14.91 25.45 0.18
C LYS A 190 14.95 23.96 0.58
N ARG A 191 13.79 23.32 0.75
CA ARG A 191 13.63 21.87 0.74
C ARG A 191 12.60 21.57 -0.32
N LEU A 192 13.09 21.36 -1.54
CA LEU A 192 12.44 20.49 -2.51
C LEU A 192 12.10 19.19 -1.78
N ALA A 193 10.83 19.02 -1.45
CA ALA A 193 10.32 17.75 -0.98
C ALA A 193 10.30 16.82 -2.19
N TYR A 194 11.30 15.93 -2.25
CA TYR A 194 11.20 14.72 -3.04
C TYR A 194 9.97 13.95 -2.59
N ILE A 195 8.94 13.93 -3.43
CA ILE A 195 7.87 12.93 -3.33
C ILE A 195 8.40 11.70 -4.04
N ASN A 196 8.74 10.70 -3.25
CA ASN A 196 9.14 9.38 -3.72
C ASN A 196 7.89 8.73 -4.35
N MET A 197 7.71 8.88 -5.66
CA MET A 197 6.73 8.11 -6.41
C MET A 197 7.35 6.78 -6.81
N CYS A 198 6.74 5.69 -6.36
CA CYS A 198 6.89 4.32 -6.83
C CYS A 198 8.07 4.05 -7.79
N GLY A 199 9.26 3.81 -7.25
CA GLY A 199 10.23 2.89 -7.85
C GLY A 199 10.80 3.18 -9.24
N VAL A 200 10.57 4.34 -9.86
CA VAL A 200 11.19 4.69 -11.15
C VAL A 200 12.03 5.95 -10.98
N LYS A 201 13.36 5.77 -11.00
CA LYS A 201 14.33 6.86 -11.08
C LYS A 201 14.33 7.42 -12.50
N MET A 202 13.89 8.66 -12.68
CA MET A 202 14.24 9.47 -13.86
C MET A 202 14.94 10.74 -13.38
N ALA A 203 16.19 10.89 -13.79
CA ALA A 203 16.97 12.10 -13.60
C ALA A 203 16.67 13.06 -14.75
N ILE A 204 16.41 14.33 -14.43
CA ILE A 204 16.45 15.41 -15.42
C ILE A 204 17.22 16.57 -14.77
N PHE A 205 18.17 17.12 -15.54
CA PHE A 205 19.14 18.15 -15.19
C PHE A 205 18.50 19.48 -14.78
#